data_AF-A0A660A8D7-F1
#
_entry.id   AF-A0A660A8D7-F1
#
_cell.length_a   1.000
_cell.length_b   1.000
_cell.length_c   1.000
_cell.angle_alpha   90.00
_cell.angle_beta   90.00
_cell.angle_gamma   90.00
#
_symmetry.space_group_name_H-M   'P 1'
#
loop_
_entity.id
_entity.type
_entity.pdbx_description
1 polymer ?
#
loop_
_entity_poly.entity_id
_entity_poly.type
_entity_poly.pdbx_seq_one_letter_code
_entity_poly.pdbx_strand_id
1 'polypeptide(L)'
;NFTVKQLEKTKKKLETRLEKLKDDFKKDDVITFEELGVDKLFVDEAHGFKNLYLYTKMRNVAGIGQSEAFKSSDMFMKCRYMDEMTGGKGVVFATGTPVSNSMTELYTMQRYLQYESLKKNNLEHFDSWASTFGETQS
;
A
#
# COMPACT_ATOMS: atom_id res chain seq x y z
N ASN A 1 10.59 15.62 15.06
CA ASN A 1 9.24 16.03 15.50
C ASN A 1 8.46 16.60 14.33
N PHE A 2 7.28 16.05 14.04
CA PHE A 2 6.37 16.64 13.05
C PHE A 2 5.70 17.87 13.65
N THR A 3 5.41 18.86 12.82
CA THR A 3 4.64 20.02 13.25
C THR A 3 3.14 19.76 13.07
N VAL A 4 2.31 20.28 13.97
CA VAL A 4 0.84 20.20 13.88
C VAL A 4 0.35 20.67 12.50
N LYS A 5 0.97 21.73 11.97
CA LYS A 5 0.69 22.28 10.64
C LYS A 5 0.94 21.30 9.49
N GLN A 6 1.95 20.42 9.59
CA GLN A 6 2.21 19.40 8.57
C GLN A 6 1.17 18.27 8.62
N LEU A 7 0.73 17.88 9.82
CA LEU A 7 -0.32 16.90 10.00
C LEU A 7 -1.65 17.39 9.46
N GLU A 8 -2.04 18.63 9.75
CA GLU A 8 -3.26 19.26 9.20
C GLU A 8 -3.24 19.33 7.68
N LYS A 9 -2.10 19.71 7.08
CA LYS A 9 -1.96 19.73 5.61
C LYS A 9 -2.12 18.33 5.01
N THR A 10 -1.60 17.31 5.68
CA THR A 10 -1.71 15.91 5.24
C THR A 10 -3.15 15.42 5.36
N LYS A 11 -3.81 15.70 6.50
CA LYS A 11 -5.24 15.41 6.72
C LYS A 11 -6.10 16.03 5.62
N LYS A 12 -5.94 17.32 5.34
CA LYS A 12 -6.72 18.00 4.29
C LYS A 12 -6.49 17.38 2.90
N LYS A 13 -5.27 16.96 2.59
CA LYS A 13 -4.95 16.27 1.32
C LYS A 13 -5.63 14.90 1.23
N LEU A 14 -5.70 14.16 2.34
CA LEU A 14 -6.39 12.87 2.42
C LEU A 14 -7.91 13.05 2.29
N GLU A 15 -8.48 14.07 2.93
CA GLU A 15 -9.91 14.41 2.83
C GLU A 15 -10.32 14.75 1.39
N THR A 16 -9.57 15.64 0.71
CA THR A 16 -9.84 15.96 -0.70
C THR A 16 -9.72 14.72 -1.60
N ARG A 17 -8.82 13.79 -1.29
CA ARG A 17 -8.70 12.54 -2.05
C ARG A 17 -9.89 11.62 -1.80
N LEU A 18 -10.36 11.54 -0.56
CA LEU A 18 -11.54 10.77 -0.20
C LEU A 18 -12.79 11.30 -0.91
N GLU A 19 -12.95 12.62 -1.00
CA GLU A 19 -14.04 13.25 -1.76
C GLU A 19 -13.97 12.89 -3.25
N LYS A 20 -12.80 13.01 -3.88
CA LYS A 20 -12.63 12.61 -5.29
C LYS A 20 -12.97 11.15 -5.55
N LEU A 21 -12.53 10.26 -4.66
CA LEU A 21 -12.86 8.83 -4.72
C LEU A 21 -14.37 8.62 -4.68
N LYS A 22 -15.08 9.30 -3.77
CA LYS A 22 -16.54 9.23 -3.65
C LYS A 22 -17.27 9.77 -4.88
N ASP A 23 -16.76 10.84 -5.48
CA ASP A 23 -17.39 11.45 -6.67
C ASP A 23 -17.20 10.58 -7.93
N ASP A 24 -16.08 9.87 -8.07
CA ASP A 24 -15.83 8.95 -9.19
C ASP A 24 -16.77 7.71 -9.18
N PHE A 25 -17.38 7.37 -8.03
CA PHE A 25 -18.38 6.29 -7.90
C PHE A 25 -19.75 6.62 -8.53
N LYS A 26 -20.01 7.85 -8.97
CA LYS A 26 -21.26 8.22 -9.67
C LYS A 26 -21.33 7.78 -11.14
N LYS A 27 -20.73 6.64 -11.49
CA LYS A 27 -20.75 6.09 -12.86
C LYS A 27 -21.38 4.71 -12.89
N ASP A 28 -22.69 4.71 -13.16
CA ASP A 28 -23.53 3.58 -13.60
C ASP A 28 -23.51 2.28 -12.77
N ASP A 29 -24.48 1.42 -13.08
CA ASP A 29 -24.85 0.17 -12.43
C ASP A 29 -23.77 -0.92 -12.61
N VAL A 30 -22.60 -0.72 -12.02
CA VAL A 30 -21.44 -1.61 -12.15
C VAL A 30 -21.26 -2.42 -10.87
N ILE A 31 -21.08 -3.74 -11.03
CA ILE A 31 -20.83 -4.68 -9.93
C ILE A 31 -19.51 -4.32 -9.22
N THR A 32 -19.57 -4.17 -7.90
CA THR A 32 -18.40 -3.91 -7.04
C THR A 32 -17.55 -5.17 -6.83
N PHE A 33 -16.32 -5.00 -6.35
CA PHE A 33 -15.42 -6.15 -6.16
C PHE A 33 -15.97 -7.15 -5.13
N GLU A 34 -16.64 -6.64 -4.10
CA GLU A 34 -17.29 -7.40 -3.04
C GLU A 34 -18.48 -8.21 -3.56
N GLU A 35 -19.25 -7.64 -4.49
CA GLU A 35 -20.41 -8.30 -5.09
C GLU A 35 -20.03 -9.40 -6.09
N LEU A 36 -18.81 -9.37 -6.65
CA LEU A 36 -18.31 -10.45 -7.51
C LEU A 36 -18.09 -11.77 -6.77
N GLY A 37 -17.95 -11.73 -5.43
CA GLY A 37 -17.74 -12.94 -4.62
C GLY A 37 -16.39 -13.63 -4.85
N VAL A 38 -15.34 -12.87 -5.18
CA VAL A 38 -13.99 -13.41 -5.41
C VAL A 38 -13.40 -13.95 -4.10
N ASP A 39 -12.93 -15.20 -4.12
CA ASP A 39 -12.29 -15.87 -2.96
C ASP A 39 -10.76 -15.98 -3.10
N LYS A 40 -10.24 -15.82 -4.32
CA LYS A 40 -8.80 -15.80 -4.62
C LYS A 40 -8.44 -14.78 -5.70
N LEU A 41 -7.38 -14.04 -5.43
CA LEU A 41 -6.79 -13.05 -6.31
C LEU A 41 -5.38 -13.48 -6.73
N PHE A 42 -5.20 -13.77 -8.03
CA PHE A 42 -3.90 -14.00 -8.63
C PHE A 42 -3.49 -12.76 -9.42
N VAL A 43 -2.34 -12.17 -9.06
CA VAL A 43 -1.82 -10.96 -9.71
C VAL A 43 -0.53 -11.31 -10.43
N ASP A 44 -0.59 -11.33 -11.75
CA ASP A 44 0.60 -11.43 -12.59
C ASP A 44 1.26 -10.04 -12.78
N GLU A 45 2.56 -10.04 -13.04
CA GLU A 45 3.41 -8.86 -13.12
C GLU A 45 3.20 -7.88 -11.95
N ALA A 46 3.17 -8.44 -10.73
CA ALA A 46 2.90 -7.70 -9.50
C ALA A 46 3.85 -6.51 -9.25
N HIS A 47 5.03 -6.50 -9.86
CA HIS A 47 5.94 -5.36 -9.85
C HIS A 47 5.29 -4.08 -10.40
N GLY A 48 4.24 -4.19 -11.22
CA GLY A 48 3.43 -3.05 -11.68
C GLY A 48 2.68 -2.31 -10.56
N PHE A 49 2.54 -2.89 -9.37
CA PHE A 49 1.81 -2.31 -8.23
C PHE A 49 2.71 -1.83 -7.08
N LYS A 50 4.03 -1.87 -7.23
CA LYS A 50 4.98 -1.54 -6.15
C LYS A 50 5.06 -0.06 -5.72
N ASN A 51 4.36 0.84 -6.40
CA ASN A 51 4.32 2.28 -6.09
C ASN A 51 3.09 2.66 -5.23
N LEU A 52 3.03 2.09 -4.03
CA LEU A 52 2.01 2.40 -3.03
C LEU A 52 2.45 3.56 -2.14
N TYR A 53 1.53 4.44 -1.75
CA TYR A 53 1.86 5.53 -0.85
C TYR A 53 2.41 5.05 0.47
N LEU A 54 3.37 5.85 0.93
CA LEU A 54 4.16 5.55 2.09
C LEU A 54 4.48 6.87 2.78
N TYR A 55 4.14 6.92 4.06
CA TYR A 55 4.42 8.05 4.92
C TYR A 55 5.66 7.73 5.77
N THR A 56 6.69 8.57 5.71
CA THR A 56 7.99 8.35 6.35
C THR A 56 8.65 9.67 6.73
N LYS A 57 9.41 9.68 7.84
CA LYS A 57 10.28 10.80 8.23
C LYS A 57 11.62 10.78 7.52
N MET A 58 12.03 9.63 6.98
CA MET A 58 13.32 9.45 6.35
C MET A 58 13.38 10.29 5.06
N ARG A 59 14.50 10.99 4.86
CA ARG A 59 14.78 11.77 3.65
C ARG A 59 15.74 10.97 2.77
N ASN A 60 15.65 11.16 1.45
CA ASN A 60 16.55 10.55 0.45
C ASN A 60 16.51 9.01 0.36
N VAL A 61 15.42 8.36 0.79
CA VAL A 61 15.26 6.92 0.52
C VAL A 61 14.79 6.75 -0.93
N ALA A 62 15.51 5.93 -1.69
CA ALA A 62 15.12 5.57 -3.05
C ALA A 62 13.71 5.00 -3.06
N GLY A 63 12.92 5.33 -4.09
CA GLY A 63 11.57 4.79 -4.26
C GLY A 63 10.49 5.37 -3.33
N ILE A 64 10.75 6.44 -2.57
CA ILE A 64 9.67 7.31 -2.06
C ILE A 64 9.17 8.15 -3.25
N GLY A 65 8.28 7.58 -4.06
CA GLY A 65 7.57 8.33 -5.09
C GLY A 65 6.64 9.37 -4.46
N GLN A 66 6.69 10.63 -4.90
CA GLN A 66 5.74 11.66 -4.43
C GLN A 66 4.33 11.48 -5.04
N SER A 67 4.22 10.75 -6.14
CA SER A 67 2.95 10.40 -6.80
C SER A 67 2.57 8.95 -6.47
N GLU A 68 1.57 8.81 -5.60
CA GLU A 68 0.91 7.53 -5.36
C GLU A 68 0.19 7.08 -6.62
N ALA A 69 0.41 5.83 -7.04
CA ALA A 69 -0.32 5.26 -8.15
C ALA A 69 -1.70 4.80 -7.66
N PHE A 70 -2.77 5.33 -8.25
CA PHE A 70 -4.15 4.96 -7.92
C PHE A 70 -4.37 3.44 -7.96
N LYS A 71 -3.82 2.77 -8.98
CA LYS A 71 -3.85 1.31 -9.14
C LYS A 71 -3.20 0.56 -7.96
N SER A 72 -2.15 1.10 -7.36
CA SER A 72 -1.46 0.47 -6.22
C SER A 72 -2.29 0.60 -4.95
N SER A 73 -2.93 1.76 -4.74
CA SER A 73 -3.89 1.97 -3.65
C SER A 73 -5.09 1.03 -3.79
N ASP A 74 -5.66 0.92 -5.00
CA ASP A 74 -6.77 0.01 -5.30
C ASP A 74 -6.40 -1.46 -5.03
N MET A 75 -5.24 -1.89 -5.53
CA MET A 75 -4.72 -3.23 -5.24
C MET A 75 -4.53 -3.47 -3.73
N PHE A 76 -4.11 -2.45 -2.98
CA PHE A 76 -3.93 -2.57 -1.54
C PHE A 76 -5.27 -2.76 -0.84
N MET A 77 -6.28 -1.98 -1.20
CA MET A 77 -7.64 -2.15 -0.66
C MET A 77 -8.18 -3.55 -0.95
N LYS A 78 -8.00 -4.05 -2.16
CA LYS A 78 -8.39 -5.43 -2.53
C LYS A 78 -7.64 -6.48 -1.71
N CYS A 79 -6.32 -6.35 -1.54
CA CYS A 79 -5.57 -7.29 -0.71
C CYS A 79 -6.05 -7.29 0.75
N ARG A 80 -6.34 -6.10 1.31
CA ARG A 80 -6.87 -5.99 2.69
C ARG A 80 -8.25 -6.62 2.84
N TYR A 81 -9.13 -6.41 1.86
CA TYR A 81 -10.43 -7.06 1.83
C TYR A 81 -10.30 -8.60 1.73
N MET A 82 -9.43 -9.09 0.84
CA MET A 82 -9.14 -10.52 0.71
C MET A 82 -8.53 -11.12 1.99
N ASP A 83 -7.65 -10.39 2.69
CA ASP A 83 -7.07 -10.83 3.95
C ASP A 83 -8.15 -11.03 5.02
N GLU A 84 -9.10 -10.09 5.11
CA GLU A 84 -10.22 -10.16 6.06
C GLU A 84 -11.14 -11.35 5.77
N MET A 85 -11.42 -11.63 4.50
CA MET A 85 -12.28 -12.75 4.10
C MET A 85 -11.60 -14.12 4.23
N THR A 86 -10.31 -14.22 3.91
CA THR A 86 -9.63 -15.51 3.71
C THR A 86 -8.60 -15.83 4.79
N GLY A 87 -8.40 -14.93 5.76
CA GLY A 87 -7.36 -15.05 6.78
C GLY A 87 -5.94 -14.96 6.19
N GLY A 88 -5.74 -14.09 5.20
CA GLY A 88 -4.43 -13.86 4.57
C GLY A 88 -3.97 -14.91 3.57
N LYS A 89 -4.88 -15.75 3.04
CA LYS A 89 -4.57 -16.85 2.11
C LYS A 89 -5.18 -16.68 0.72
N GLY A 90 -5.82 -15.53 0.48
CA GLY A 90 -6.59 -15.22 -0.71
C GLY A 90 -5.77 -14.57 -1.83
N VAL A 91 -4.53 -14.13 -1.58
CA VAL A 91 -3.75 -13.35 -2.55
C VAL A 91 -2.47 -14.07 -2.95
N VAL A 92 -2.19 -14.15 -4.25
CA VAL A 92 -0.97 -14.70 -4.82
C VAL A 92 -0.40 -13.72 -5.84
N PHE A 93 0.84 -13.27 -5.61
CA PHE A 93 1.56 -12.40 -6.54
C PHE A 93 2.57 -13.23 -7.35
N ALA A 94 2.56 -13.06 -8.66
CA ALA A 94 3.56 -13.57 -9.59
C ALA A 94 4.31 -12.40 -10.23
N THR A 95 5.64 -12.43 -10.18
CA THR A 95 6.49 -11.43 -10.84
C THR A 95 7.92 -11.95 -10.96
N GLY A 96 8.55 -11.73 -12.10
CA GLY A 96 9.98 -12.01 -12.30
C GLY A 96 10.90 -10.98 -11.65
N THR A 97 10.36 -9.84 -11.21
CA THR A 97 11.12 -8.71 -10.64
C THR A 97 10.45 -8.18 -9.37
N PRO A 98 10.43 -8.96 -8.27
CA PRO A 98 9.68 -8.60 -7.06
C PRO A 98 10.13 -7.28 -6.43
N VAL A 99 11.41 -6.94 -6.60
CA VAL A 99 12.04 -5.70 -6.14
C VAL A 99 12.99 -5.26 -7.24
N SER A 100 12.98 -3.99 -7.58
CA SER A 100 13.92 -3.47 -8.57
C SER A 100 15.03 -2.70 -7.90
N ASN A 101 14.71 -1.57 -7.26
CA ASN A 101 15.73 -0.59 -6.88
C ASN A 101 15.45 0.12 -5.56
N SER A 102 14.42 -0.27 -4.80
CA SER A 102 14.19 0.35 -3.51
C SER A 102 13.69 -0.56 -2.41
N MET A 103 14.15 -0.22 -1.22
CA MET A 103 13.68 -0.75 0.04
C MET A 103 12.19 -0.45 0.30
N THR A 104 11.63 0.62 -0.30
CA THR A 104 10.20 0.92 -0.25
C THR A 104 9.35 -0.07 -1.05
N GLU A 105 9.87 -0.62 -2.15
CA GLU A 105 9.20 -1.66 -2.94
C GLU A 105 9.09 -2.95 -2.12
N LEU A 106 10.18 -3.35 -1.45
CA LEU A 106 10.19 -4.48 -0.51
C LEU A 106 9.12 -4.35 0.57
N TYR A 107 9.08 -3.20 1.24
CA TYR A 107 8.09 -2.93 2.26
C TYR A 107 6.66 -2.96 1.70
N THR A 108 6.46 -2.42 0.50
CA THR A 108 5.15 -2.44 -0.17
C THR A 108 4.70 -3.86 -0.49
N MET A 109 5.59 -4.74 -0.95
CA MET A 109 5.27 -6.16 -1.14
C MET A 109 4.90 -6.86 0.17
N GLN A 110 5.61 -6.57 1.27
CA GLN A 110 5.21 -7.11 2.59
C GLN A 110 3.87 -6.58 3.06
N ARG A 111 3.55 -5.31 2.79
CA ARG A 111 2.21 -4.77 3.08
C ARG A 111 1.10 -5.46 2.29
N TYR A 112 1.37 -5.91 1.07
CA TYR A 112 0.38 -6.65 0.28
C TYR A 112 0.16 -8.08 0.80
N LEU A 113 1.24 -8.79 1.15
CA LEU A 113 1.19 -10.24 1.38
C LEU A 113 1.23 -10.64 2.86
N GLN A 114 1.69 -9.76 3.75
CA GLN A 114 2.05 -10.08 5.14
C GLN A 114 1.65 -8.98 6.13
N TYR A 115 0.59 -8.22 5.82
CA TYR A 115 0.20 -7.06 6.63
C TYR A 115 -0.09 -7.42 8.10
N GLU A 116 -0.79 -8.51 8.38
CA GLU A 116 -1.07 -8.94 9.76
C GLU A 116 0.21 -9.28 10.54
N SER A 117 1.23 -9.79 9.85
CA SER A 117 2.54 -10.03 10.47
C SER A 117 3.26 -8.72 10.78
N LEU A 118 3.20 -7.73 9.88
CA LEU A 118 3.74 -6.39 10.15
C LEU A 118 3.05 -5.76 11.36
N LYS A 119 1.72 -5.84 11.42
CA LYS A 119 0.90 -5.35 12.53
C LYS A 119 1.26 -6.01 13.85
N LYS A 120 1.35 -7.34 13.89
CA LYS A 120 1.73 -8.08 15.10
C LYS A 120 3.11 -7.70 15.64
N ASN A 121 4.03 -7.30 14.77
CA ASN A 121 5.39 -6.91 15.14
C ASN A 121 5.58 -5.39 15.31
N ASN A 122 4.52 -4.58 15.23
CA ASN A 122 4.57 -3.11 15.26
C ASN A 122 5.45 -2.49 14.14
N LEU A 123 5.44 -3.13 12.96
CA LEU A 123 6.20 -2.73 11.77
C LEU A 123 5.30 -2.16 10.66
N GLU A 124 4.10 -1.67 11.01
CA GLU A 124 3.14 -1.05 10.08
C GLU A 124 3.59 0.31 9.54
N HIS A 125 4.57 0.92 10.21
CA HIS A 125 5.18 2.15 9.76
C HIS A 125 6.51 1.82 9.08
N PHE A 126 6.72 2.39 7.90
CA PHE A 126 7.94 2.17 7.15
C PHE A 126 9.18 2.54 7.97
N ASP A 127 9.15 3.62 8.74
CA ASP A 127 10.29 4.03 9.58
C ASP A 127 10.70 2.93 10.57
N SER A 128 9.72 2.25 11.21
CA SER A 128 9.97 1.15 12.15
C SER A 128 10.48 -0.11 11.45
N TRP A 129 9.89 -0.43 10.30
CA TRP A 129 10.34 -1.54 9.46
C TRP A 129 11.77 -1.30 8.94
N ALA A 130 12.04 -0.06 8.50
CA ALA A 130 13.32 0.36 7.99
C ALA A 130 14.42 0.36 9.06
N SER A 131 14.12 0.74 10.30
CA SER A 131 15.09 0.62 11.39
C SER A 131 15.38 -0.84 11.78
N THR A 132 14.47 -1.76 11.47
CA THR A 132 14.61 -3.19 11.83
C THR A 132 15.37 -3.97 10.74
N PHE A 133 15.10 -3.68 9.47
CA PHE A 133 15.61 -4.46 8.33
C PHE A 133 16.52 -3.67 7.39
N GLY A 134 16.61 -2.35 7.56
CA GLY A 134 17.48 -1.49 6.76
C GLY A 134 18.77 -1.18 7.48
N GLU A 135 19.88 -1.23 6.75
CA GLU A 135 21.16 -0.69 7.20
C GLU A 135 21.47 0.60 6.43
N THR A 136 21.74 1.68 7.15
CA THR A 136 22.23 2.92 6.54
C THR A 136 23.74 2.81 6.37
N GLN A 137 24.22 2.55 5.14
CA GLN A 137 25.63 2.81 4.83
C GLN A 137 25.85 4.33 4.88
N SER A 138 26.70 4.76 5.81
CA SER A 138 27.14 6.14 5.98
C SER A 138 28.24 6.48 4.97
#